data_AF-A0A1D8CWK8-F1
#
_entry.id   AF-A0A1D8CWK8-F1
#
_cell.length_a   1.000
_cell.length_b   1.000
_cell.length_c   1.000
_cell.angle_alpha   90.00
_cell.angle_beta   90.00
_cell.angle_gamma   90.00
#
_symmetry.space_group_name_H-M   'P 1'
#
loop_
_entity.id
_entity.type
_entity.pdbx_description
1 polymer ?
#
loop_
_entity_poly.entity_id
_entity_poly.type
_entity_poly.pdbx_seq_one_letter_code
_entity_poly.pdbx_strand_id
1 'polypeptide(L)' 'MGKRQIIYTSRQIGGARELLDKEINLITKEQRVWHGYVTAIDQDKIELKDSRFWKHTFKVADIDKIYSEVVTDY' A
#
# COMPACT_ATOMS: atom_id res chain seq x y z
N MET A 1 -2.92 -18.68 14.56
CA MET A 1 -2.75 -17.95 13.29
C MET A 1 -1.73 -16.83 13.50
N GLY A 2 -0.60 -16.87 12.79
CA GLY A 2 0.42 -15.83 12.87
C GLY A 2 0.18 -14.77 11.80
N LYS A 3 0.16 -13.49 12.19
CA LYS A 3 0.11 -12.38 11.23
C LYS A 3 1.52 -12.09 10.74
N ARG A 4 1.75 -12.14 9.42
CA ARG A 4 3.01 -11.70 8.81
C ARG A 4 2.79 -10.34 8.17
N GLN A 5 3.56 -9.35 8.61
CA GLN A 5 3.58 -8.05 7.98
C GLN A 5 4.68 -8.05 6.90
N ILE A 6 4.31 -7.63 5.69
CA ILE A 6 5.25 -7.41 4.58
C ILE A 6 5.43 -5.90 4.42
N ILE A 7 6.68 -5.46 4.36
CA ILE A 7 7.06 -4.06 4.20
C ILE A 7 7.61 -3.87 2.79
N TYR A 8 7.02 -2.96 2.03
CA TYR A 8 7.48 -2.57 0.70
C TYR A 8 8.13 -1.19 0.77
N THR A 9 9.36 -1.09 0.27
CA THR A 9 10.05 0.18 0.07
C THR A 9 9.67 0.80 -1.27
N SER A 10 9.88 2.10 -1.44
CA SER A 10 9.60 2.82 -2.71
C SER A 10 10.10 2.12 -3.98
N ARG A 11 11.25 1.43 -3.94
CA ARG A 11 11.79 0.67 -5.08
C ARG A 11 11.00 -0.60 -5.43
N GLN A 12 10.29 -1.16 -4.47
CA GLN A 12 9.51 -2.40 -4.61
C GLN A 12 8.06 -2.11 -5.00
N ILE A 13 7.55 -0.90 -4.73
CA ILE A 13 6.14 -0.55 -4.97
C ILE A 13 5.81 -0.46 -6.46
N GLY A 14 6.72 0.13 -7.27
CA GLY A 14 6.55 0.27 -8.72
C GLY A 14 6.60 -1.07 -9.44
N GLY A 15 5.49 -1.81 -9.42
CA GLY A 15 5.38 -3.14 -10.00
C GLY A 15 4.91 -4.24 -9.03
N ALA A 16 4.69 -3.93 -7.75
CA ALA A 16 4.16 -4.87 -6.75
C ALA A 16 2.66 -5.16 -6.98
N ARG A 17 2.32 -5.86 -8.07
CA ARG A 17 0.94 -6.23 -8.41
C ARG A 17 0.25 -7.06 -7.31
N GLU A 18 1.02 -7.75 -6.47
CA GLU A 18 0.53 -8.48 -5.30
C GLU A 18 -0.14 -7.59 -4.24
N LEU A 19 0.09 -6.28 -4.28
CA LEU A 19 -0.59 -5.32 -3.42
C LEU A 19 -2.01 -4.98 -3.91
N LEU A 20 -2.37 -5.31 -5.14
CA LEU A 20 -3.70 -5.02 -5.69
C LEU A 20 -4.77 -5.74 -4.86
N ASP A 21 -5.86 -5.03 -4.57
CA ASP A 21 -6.97 -5.49 -3.72
C ASP A 21 -6.57 -5.83 -2.26
N LYS A 22 -5.35 -5.48 -1.84
CA LYS A 22 -4.91 -5.63 -0.45
C LYS A 22 -5.22 -4.38 0.37
N GLU A 23 -5.62 -4.62 1.61
CA GLU A 23 -5.64 -3.60 2.65
C GLU A 23 -4.21 -3.30 3.08
N ILE A 24 -3.83 -2.02 3.09
CA ILE A 24 -2.49 -1.57 3.42
C ILE A 24 -2.49 -0.33 4.30
N ASN A 25 -1.36 -0.09 4.96
CA ASN A 25 -0.99 1.20 5.51
C ASN A 25 0.17 1.78 4.69
N LEU A 26 -0.07 2.91 4.04
CA LEU A 26 0.91 3.66 3.27
C LEU A 26 1.44 4.81 4.12
N ILE A 27 2.77 4.95 4.19
CA ILE A 27 3.45 6.06 4.84
C ILE A 27 4.11 6.93 3.76
N THR A 28 3.79 8.21 3.73
CA THR A 28 4.45 9.18 2.85
C THR A 28 5.78 9.65 3.44
N LYS A 29 6.64 10.22 2.60
CA LYS A 29 7.91 10.84 3.05
C LYS A 29 7.69 11.98 4.07
N GLU A 30 6.54 12.64 4.02
CA GLU A 30 6.10 13.64 4.99
C GLU A 30 5.60 13.03 6.32
N GLN A 31 5.81 11.72 6.55
CA GLN A 31 5.37 11.00 7.75
C GLN A 31 3.85 10.98 7.94
N ARG A 32 3.07 11.10 6.85
CA ARG A 32 1.61 10.92 6.89
C ARG A 32 1.24 9.48 6.64
N VAL A 33 0.27 8.97 7.38
CA VAL A 33 -0.23 7.60 7.27
C VAL A 33 -1.58 7.61 6.57
N TRP A 34 -1.71 6.73 5.57
CA TRP A 34 -2.93 6.48 4.82
C TRP A 34 -3.30 5.02 4.94
N HIS A 35 -4.58 4.76 5.19
CA HIS A 35 -5.11 3.41 5.34
C HIS A 35 -6.20 3.17 4.31
N GLY A 36 -6.17 2.04 3.62
CA GLY A 36 -7.19 1.67 2.65
C GLY A 36 -6.81 0.48 1.78
N TYR A 37 -7.63 0.24 0.77
CA TYR A 37 -7.48 -0.84 -0.20
C TYR A 37 -6.81 -0.31 -1.47
N VAL A 38 -5.83 -1.04 -1.98
CA VAL A 38 -5.19 -0.66 -3.24
C VAL A 38 -6.11 -0.99 -4.41
N THR A 39 -6.51 0.02 -5.17
CA THR A 39 -7.44 -0.14 -6.31
C THR A 39 -6.74 -0.09 -7.67
N ALA A 40 -5.53 0.48 -7.73
CA ALA A 40 -4.70 0.49 -8.93
C ALA A 40 -3.22 0.62 -8.58
N ILE A 41 -2.36 0.00 -9.38
CA ILE A 41 -0.90 0.10 -9.26
C ILE A 41 -0.33 0.31 -10.66
N ASP A 42 0.54 1.30 -10.76
CA ASP A 42 1.35 1.60 -11.94
C ASP A 42 2.84 1.61 -11.53
N GLN A 43 3.74 1.89 -12.49
CA GLN A 43 5.16 2.02 -12.19
C GLN A 43 5.48 3.25 -11.31
N ASP A 44 4.75 4.35 -11.48
CA ASP A 44 5.03 5.64 -10.83
C ASP A 44 3.96 6.07 -9.82
N LYS A 45 2.81 5.40 -9.77
CA LYS A 45 1.67 5.76 -8.93
C LYS A 45 0.95 4.55 -8.32
N ILE A 46 0.27 4.80 -7.21
CA ILE A 46 -0.64 3.87 -6.55
C ILE A 46 -1.95 4.59 -6.22
N GLU A 47 -3.07 3.90 -6.40
CA GLU A 47 -4.39 4.37 -5.98
C GLU A 47 -4.86 3.58 -4.76
N LEU A 48 -5.34 4.31 -3.76
CA LEU A 48 -5.92 3.80 -2.53
C LEU A 48 -7.37 4.24 -2.42
N LYS A 49 -8.23 3.33 -1.98
CA LYS A 49 -9.59 3.63 -1.57
C LYS A 49 -9.70 3.52 -0.05
N ASP A 50 -10.01 4.63 0.60
CA ASP A 50 -10.18 4.65 2.06
C ASP A 50 -11.54 4.07 2.51
N SER A 51 -11.73 3.96 3.82
CA SER A 51 -12.97 3.46 4.43
C SER A 51 -14.20 4.36 4.20
N ARG A 52 -13.98 5.62 3.79
CA ARG A 52 -15.02 6.57 3.38
C ARG A 52 -15.30 6.50 1.88
N PHE A 53 -14.76 5.50 1.20
CA PHE A 53 -14.88 5.26 -0.24
C PHE A 53 -14.22 6.34 -1.11
N TRP A 54 -13.37 7.19 -0.54
CA TRP A 54 -12.63 8.19 -1.31
C TRP A 54 -11.38 7.57 -1.91
N LYS A 55 -11.08 7.99 -3.15
CA LYS A 55 -9.90 7.56 -3.88
C LYS A 55 -8.79 8.58 -3.73
N HIS A 56 -7.60 8.08 -3.42
CA HIS A 56 -6.38 8.87 -3.25
C HIS A 56 -5.30 8.30 -4.16
N THR A 57 -4.67 9.16 -4.96
CA THR A 57 -3.56 8.76 -5.82
C THR A 57 -2.27 9.32 -5.26
N PHE A 58 -1.27 8.44 -5.08
CA PHE A 58 0.06 8.81 -4.60
C PHE A 58 1.09 8.47 -5.65
N LYS A 59 2.09 9.34 -5.82
CA LYS A 59 3.28 8.98 -6.59
C LYS A 59 4.15 8.08 -5.76
N VAL A 60 4.69 7.01 -6.35
CA VAL A 60 5.65 6.09 -5.70
C VAL A 60 6.86 6.85 -5.15
N ALA A 61 7.26 7.93 -5.81
CA ALA A 61 8.34 8.80 -5.38
C ALA A 61 8.05 9.52 -4.04
N ASP A 62 6.79 9.70 -3.64
CA ASP A 62 6.39 10.39 -2.41
C ASP A 62 6.10 9.42 -1.25
N ILE A 63 6.17 8.12 -1.52
CA ILE A 63 5.94 7.05 -0.55
C ILE A 63 7.26 6.69 0.12
N ASP A 64 7.26 6.62 1.46
CA ASP A 64 8.36 6.05 2.23
C ASP A 64 8.23 4.52 2.24
N LYS A 65 7.12 4.01 2.78
CA LYS A 65 6.88 2.57 2.99
C LYS A 65 5.41 2.20 2.86
N ILE A 66 5.15 0.97 2.47
CA ILE A 66 3.83 0.33 2.56
C ILE A 66 3.92 -0.88 3.48
N TYR A 67 2.98 -0.99 4.41
CA TYR A 67 2.78 -2.17 5.25
C TYR A 67 1.55 -2.91 4.75
N SER A 68 1.72 -4.15 4.36
CA SER A 68 0.64 -5.06 4.00
C SER A 68 0.58 -6.20 5.00
N GLU A 69 -0.61 -6.48 5.52
CA GLU A 69 -0.83 -7.65 6.37
C GLU A 69 -1.16 -8.87 5.50
N VAL A 70 -0.44 -9.96 5.70
CA VAL A 70 -0.78 -11.27 5.14
C VAL A 70 -1.20 -12.17 6.29
N VAL A 71 -2.49 -12.53 6.29
CA VAL A 71 -3.00 -13.61 7.15
C VAL A 71 -2.59 -14.93 6.50
N THR A 72 -1.76 -15.69 7.21
CA THR A 72 -1.41 -17.06 6.79
C THR A 72 -2.21 -18.00 7.67
N ASP A 73 -3.19 -18.69 7.08
CA ASP A 73 -3.81 -19.87 7.68
C ASP A 73 -2.75 -20.98 7.66
N TYR A 74 -2.36 -21.45 8.84
CA TYR A 74 -1.63 -22.71 9.00
C TYR A 74 -2.63 -23.83 9.13
#